data_AF-A0A2N5ESK2-F1
#
_entry.id   AF-A0A2N5ESK2-F1
#
_cell.length_a   1.000
_cell.length_b   1.000
_cell.length_c   1.000
_cell.angle_alpha   90.00
_cell.angle_beta   90.00
_cell.angle_gamma   90.00
#
_symmetry.space_group_name_H-M   'P 1'
#
loop_
_entity.id
_entity.type
_entity.pdbx_description
1 polymer ?
#
loop_
_entity_poly.entity_id
_entity_poly.type
_entity_poly.pdbx_seq_one_letter_code
_entity_poly.pdbx_strand_id
1 'polypeptide(L)'
;MYEKYFTQEELTQLPLSQADEARDTEWRALVKEAEWLLENRTLPQEPAARQLALRWMLALERDTACNPDFLNRLNQMHEQEPEVRAAIGMTPEIEAFITRAFAENKMQLLRRYLNDDEYAFLYENYPKQMSAWPPLIADMRRAMEQGIAPESADARPLAQRWMALFCAYAGNDPQTHAKIRLAMEEQPELSQGTWLDEPLLQWLRQAVAHLNRHA
;
A
#
# COMPACT_ATOMS: atom_id res chain seq x y z
N MET A 1 -6.89 11.28 21.91
CA MET A 1 -5.72 10.60 21.29
C MET A 1 -5.73 10.86 19.78
N TYR A 2 -6.72 10.35 19.05
CA TYR A 2 -6.91 10.68 17.63
C TYR A 2 -7.13 12.18 17.34
N GLU A 3 -7.74 12.93 18.27
CA GLU A 3 -7.99 14.39 18.14
C GLU A 3 -6.73 15.26 17.97
N LYS A 4 -5.52 14.71 18.21
CA LYS A 4 -4.26 15.41 17.90
C LYS A 4 -3.88 15.35 16.42
N TYR A 5 -4.38 14.35 15.69
CA TYR A 5 -3.99 14.04 14.31
C TYR A 5 -5.15 14.19 13.32
N PHE A 6 -6.39 14.11 13.80
CA PHE A 6 -7.61 14.17 13.01
C PHE A 6 -8.52 15.27 13.55
N THR A 7 -9.16 16.01 12.63
CA THR A 7 -10.24 16.93 12.97
C THR A 7 -11.49 16.16 13.38
N GLN A 8 -12.42 16.82 14.08
CA GLN A 8 -13.68 16.19 14.46
C GLN A 8 -14.50 15.72 13.25
N GLU A 9 -14.46 16.48 12.14
CA GLU A 9 -15.10 16.07 10.90
C GLU A 9 -14.49 14.77 10.35
N GLU A 10 -13.16 14.68 10.32
CA GLU A 10 -12.46 13.49 9.85
C GLU A 10 -12.68 12.26 10.75
N LEU A 11 -12.81 12.46 12.07
CA LEU A 11 -13.14 11.37 13.01
C LEU A 11 -14.53 10.77 12.76
N THR A 12 -15.48 11.55 12.23
CA THR A 12 -16.77 11.00 11.81
C THR A 12 -16.67 10.18 10.52
N GLN A 13 -15.64 10.42 9.71
CA GLN A 13 -15.39 9.71 8.45
C GLN A 13 -14.42 8.54 8.61
N LEU A 14 -13.63 8.49 9.69
CA LEU A 14 -12.67 7.43 9.97
C LEU A 14 -13.35 6.28 10.73
N PRO A 15 -13.53 5.08 10.12
CA PRO A 15 -14.13 3.95 10.81
C PRO A 15 -13.38 3.58 12.09
N LEU A 16 -12.03 3.52 12.06
CA LEU A 16 -11.20 3.14 13.21
C LEU A 16 -11.41 3.99 14.47
N SER A 17 -11.91 5.23 14.37
CA SER A 17 -12.21 6.06 15.55
C SER A 17 -13.60 5.81 16.14
N GLN A 18 -14.46 5.07 15.46
CA GLN A 18 -15.83 4.78 15.91
C GLN A 18 -15.83 3.53 16.79
N ALA A 19 -16.84 3.35 17.65
CA ALA A 19 -16.99 2.09 18.37
C ALA A 19 -17.66 1.04 17.46
N ASP A 20 -17.03 -0.12 17.28
CA ASP A 20 -17.57 -1.23 16.47
C ASP A 20 -17.01 -2.56 16.99
N GLU A 21 -17.84 -3.31 17.72
CA GLU A 21 -17.44 -4.58 18.33
C GLU A 21 -17.05 -5.64 17.30
N ALA A 22 -17.68 -5.64 16.12
CA ALA A 22 -17.37 -6.60 15.07
C ALA A 22 -15.98 -6.33 14.49
N ARG A 23 -15.69 -5.07 14.18
CA ARG A 23 -14.36 -4.64 13.71
C ARG A 23 -13.28 -4.87 14.78
N ASP A 24 -13.55 -4.52 16.03
CA ASP A 24 -12.60 -4.74 17.13
C ASP A 24 -12.31 -6.24 17.36
N THR A 25 -13.29 -7.11 17.10
CA THR A 25 -13.12 -8.56 17.13
C THR A 25 -12.29 -9.05 15.95
N GLU A 26 -12.52 -8.53 14.75
CA GLU A 26 -11.73 -8.84 13.55
C GLU A 26 -10.26 -8.46 13.74
N TRP A 27 -9.97 -7.24 14.19
CA TRP A 27 -8.58 -6.79 14.43
C TRP A 27 -7.87 -7.63 15.49
N ARG A 28 -8.54 -7.95 16.61
CA ARG A 28 -7.97 -8.85 17.61
C ARG A 28 -7.66 -10.24 17.05
N ALA A 29 -8.49 -10.75 16.16
CA ALA A 29 -8.24 -12.03 15.49
C ALA A 29 -7.03 -11.95 14.55
N LEU A 30 -6.90 -10.88 13.76
CA LEU A 30 -5.77 -10.64 12.87
C LEU A 30 -4.45 -10.55 13.65
N VAL A 31 -4.42 -9.75 14.72
CA VAL A 31 -3.24 -9.60 15.60
C VAL A 31 -2.83 -10.95 16.19
N LYS A 32 -3.79 -11.68 16.77
CA LYS A 32 -3.54 -13.00 17.37
C LYS A 32 -3.01 -14.01 16.35
N GLU A 33 -3.50 -13.96 15.11
CA GLU A 33 -2.99 -14.80 14.04
C GLU A 33 -1.55 -14.43 13.65
N ALA A 34 -1.22 -13.12 13.59
CA ALA A 34 0.15 -12.67 13.35
C ALA A 34 1.11 -13.13 14.44
N GLU A 35 0.72 -13.00 15.70
CA GLU A 35 1.47 -13.49 16.86
C GLU A 35 1.73 -15.00 16.73
N TRP A 36 0.68 -15.78 16.46
CA TRP A 36 0.81 -17.23 16.30
C TRP A 36 1.75 -17.60 15.14
N LEU A 37 1.65 -16.93 13.99
CA LEU A 37 2.54 -17.20 12.85
C LEU A 37 4.01 -16.89 13.17
N LEU A 38 4.26 -15.79 13.89
CA LEU A 38 5.60 -15.40 14.35
C LEU A 38 6.17 -16.38 15.38
N GLU A 39 5.38 -16.79 16.37
CA GLU A 39 5.77 -17.78 17.38
C GLU A 39 6.15 -19.12 16.73
N ASN A 40 5.42 -19.52 15.69
CA ASN A 40 5.70 -20.73 14.91
C ASN A 40 6.79 -20.54 13.84
N ARG A 41 7.41 -19.35 13.77
CA ARG A 41 8.45 -19.00 12.80
C ARG A 41 8.05 -19.20 11.34
N THR A 42 6.77 -18.98 11.04
CA THR A 42 6.24 -19.02 9.67
C THR A 42 6.98 -17.98 8.85
N LEU A 43 7.45 -18.35 7.66
CA LEU A 43 8.14 -17.41 6.80
C LEU A 43 7.13 -16.48 6.08
N PRO A 44 7.48 -15.21 5.79
CA PRO A 44 6.61 -14.31 5.02
C PRO A 44 6.22 -14.83 3.63
N GLN A 45 7.03 -15.73 3.05
CA GLN A 45 6.78 -16.38 1.77
C GLN A 45 5.76 -17.53 1.87
N GLU A 46 5.30 -17.90 3.06
CA GLU A 46 4.34 -18.98 3.19
C GLU A 46 2.91 -18.52 2.88
N PRO A 47 2.06 -19.40 2.32
CA PRO A 47 0.68 -19.05 2.00
C PRO A 47 -0.11 -18.45 3.17
N ALA A 48 0.09 -18.98 4.39
CA ALA A 48 -0.61 -18.49 5.58
C ALA A 48 -0.25 -17.02 5.90
N ALA A 49 1.04 -16.68 5.89
CA ALA A 49 1.53 -15.33 6.11
C ALA A 49 0.97 -14.36 5.07
N ARG A 50 1.03 -14.75 3.79
CA ARG A 50 0.52 -13.98 2.67
C ARG A 50 -1.00 -13.74 2.74
N GLN A 51 -1.77 -14.75 3.12
CA GLN A 51 -3.22 -14.65 3.27
C GLN A 51 -3.62 -13.75 4.45
N LEU A 52 -2.90 -13.86 5.57
CA LEU A 52 -3.06 -12.94 6.70
C LEU A 52 -2.78 -11.51 6.27
N ALA A 53 -1.65 -11.27 5.61
CA ALA A 53 -1.25 -9.94 5.20
C ALA A 53 -2.23 -9.30 4.22
N LEU A 54 -2.80 -10.07 3.27
CA LEU A 54 -3.84 -9.56 2.38
C LEU A 54 -5.11 -9.14 3.16
N ARG A 55 -5.61 -9.99 4.07
CA ARG A 55 -6.76 -9.63 4.92
C ARG A 55 -6.48 -8.40 5.78
N TRP A 56 -5.27 -8.31 6.32
CA TRP A 56 -4.82 -7.17 7.12
C TRP A 56 -4.90 -5.87 6.32
N MET A 57 -4.34 -5.86 5.10
CA MET A 57 -4.35 -4.67 4.24
C MET A 57 -5.75 -4.31 3.75
N LEU A 58 -6.60 -5.30 3.44
CA LEU A 58 -8.00 -5.07 3.08
C LEU A 58 -8.81 -4.49 4.25
N ALA A 59 -8.62 -5.00 5.47
CA ALA A 59 -9.24 -4.44 6.66
C ALA A 59 -8.75 -3.00 6.92
N LEU A 60 -7.44 -2.75 6.77
CA LEU A 60 -6.87 -1.42 6.93
C LEU A 60 -7.39 -0.42 5.90
N GLU A 61 -7.51 -0.84 4.64
CA GLU A 61 -8.09 -0.04 3.55
C GLU A 61 -9.56 0.30 3.83
N ARG A 62 -10.37 -0.69 4.19
CA ARG A 62 -11.77 -0.49 4.59
C ARG A 62 -11.89 0.44 5.80
N ASP A 63 -11.10 0.21 6.84
CA ASP A 63 -11.25 0.88 8.13
C ASP A 63 -10.57 2.26 8.17
N THR A 64 -9.87 2.64 7.09
CA THR A 64 -9.44 4.01 6.78
C THR A 64 -10.37 4.68 5.76
N ALA A 65 -11.57 4.13 5.52
CA ALA A 65 -12.53 4.62 4.52
C ALA A 65 -11.93 4.78 3.12
N CYS A 66 -11.00 3.89 2.75
CA CYS A 66 -10.21 3.96 1.52
C CYS A 66 -9.47 5.31 1.35
N ASN A 67 -9.20 6.02 2.44
CA ASN A 67 -8.53 7.31 2.44
C ASN A 67 -7.03 7.16 2.78
N PRO A 68 -6.12 7.31 1.80
CA PRO A 68 -4.68 7.20 2.04
C PRO A 68 -4.12 8.31 2.95
N ASP A 69 -4.77 9.47 3.06
CA ASP A 69 -4.40 10.51 4.02
C ASP A 69 -4.72 10.09 5.47
N PHE A 70 -5.75 9.25 5.68
CA PHE A 70 -5.99 8.66 7.00
C PHE A 70 -4.93 7.62 7.35
N LEU A 71 -4.56 6.75 6.41
CA LEU A 71 -3.47 5.79 6.60
C LEU A 71 -2.16 6.49 7.01
N ASN A 72 -1.74 7.52 6.29
CA ASN A 72 -0.50 8.24 6.58
C ASN A 72 -0.51 8.87 7.98
N ARG A 73 -1.63 9.45 8.40
CA ARG A 73 -1.77 10.05 9.73
C ARG A 73 -1.82 9.00 10.84
N LEU A 74 -2.42 7.83 10.60
CA LEU A 74 -2.35 6.70 11.53
C LEU A 74 -0.91 6.21 11.69
N ASN A 75 -0.15 6.10 10.59
CA ASN A 75 1.26 5.73 10.66
C ASN A 75 2.07 6.75 11.46
N GLN A 76 1.87 8.06 11.19
CA GLN A 76 2.52 9.13 11.96
C GLN A 76 2.15 9.08 13.45
N MET A 77 0.88 8.84 13.77
CA MET A 77 0.42 8.68 15.15
C MET A 77 1.11 7.50 15.83
N HIS A 78 1.19 6.33 15.16
CA HIS A 78 1.85 5.14 15.71
C HIS A 78 3.36 5.31 15.89
N GLU A 79 4.03 6.08 15.03
CA GLU A 79 5.44 6.44 15.20
C GLU A 79 5.68 7.33 16.42
N GLN A 80 4.77 8.28 16.68
CA GLN A 80 4.89 9.24 17.79
C GLN A 80 4.36 8.69 19.12
N GLU A 81 3.45 7.71 19.10
CA GLU A 81 2.80 7.14 20.26
C GLU A 81 3.00 5.60 20.32
N PRO A 82 4.23 5.11 20.58
CA PRO A 82 4.55 3.67 20.56
C PRO A 82 3.76 2.85 21.60
N GLU A 83 3.35 3.47 22.71
CA GLU A 83 2.54 2.81 23.75
C GLU A 83 1.14 2.43 23.24
N VAL A 84 0.54 3.28 22.40
CA VAL A 84 -0.77 3.02 21.78
C VAL A 84 -0.67 1.83 20.86
N ARG A 85 0.38 1.85 20.04
CA ARG A 85 0.68 0.80 19.08
C ARG A 85 0.86 -0.55 19.79
N ALA A 86 1.56 -0.56 20.93
CA ALA A 86 1.70 -1.76 21.77
C ALA A 86 0.36 -2.19 22.41
N ALA A 87 -0.48 -1.24 22.84
CA ALA A 87 -1.77 -1.54 23.47
C ALA A 87 -2.76 -2.25 22.53
N ILE A 88 -2.67 -2.01 21.22
CA ILE A 88 -3.48 -2.71 20.21
C ILE A 88 -2.78 -3.97 19.64
N GLY A 89 -1.65 -4.38 20.24
CA GLY A 89 -0.88 -5.55 19.82
C GLY A 89 -0.15 -5.40 18.48
N MET A 90 0.00 -4.17 17.97
CA MET A 90 0.75 -3.91 16.74
C MET A 90 2.23 -3.70 17.07
N THR A 91 3.02 -4.76 17.27
CA THR A 91 4.47 -4.58 17.52
C THR A 91 5.24 -4.20 16.24
N PRO A 92 6.46 -3.63 16.34
CA PRO A 92 7.37 -3.46 15.18
C PRO A 92 7.60 -4.76 14.39
N GLU A 93 7.65 -5.89 15.09
CA GLU A 93 7.85 -7.22 14.50
C GLU A 93 6.64 -7.66 13.67
N ILE A 94 5.42 -7.47 14.18
CA ILE A 94 4.18 -7.76 13.45
C ILE A 94 4.07 -6.89 12.21
N GLU A 95 4.32 -5.58 12.32
CA GLU A 95 4.27 -4.70 11.15
C GLU A 95 5.29 -5.11 10.09
N ALA A 96 6.55 -5.39 10.48
CA ALA A 96 7.57 -5.83 9.54
C ALA A 96 7.19 -7.16 8.87
N PHE A 97 6.60 -8.09 9.63
CA PHE A 97 6.12 -9.38 9.12
C PHE A 97 4.97 -9.22 8.12
N ILE A 98 3.93 -8.46 8.48
CA ILE A 98 2.77 -8.20 7.61
C ILE A 98 3.21 -7.45 6.35
N THR A 99 4.05 -6.41 6.50
CA THR A 99 4.59 -5.64 5.37
C THR A 99 5.36 -6.56 4.42
N ARG A 100 6.26 -7.40 4.95
CA ARG A 100 7.00 -8.34 4.11
C ARG A 100 6.09 -9.37 3.44
N ALA A 101 5.18 -9.99 4.19
CA ALA A 101 4.27 -11.00 3.65
C ALA A 101 3.31 -10.41 2.59
N PHE A 102 2.89 -9.15 2.75
CA PHE A 102 2.11 -8.46 1.73
C PHE A 102 2.93 -8.22 0.45
N ALA A 103 4.20 -7.85 0.58
CA ALA A 103 5.10 -7.73 -0.58
C ALA A 103 5.25 -9.05 -1.34
N GLU A 104 5.33 -10.17 -0.60
CA GLU A 104 5.46 -11.50 -1.18
C GLU A 104 4.22 -11.90 -2.02
N ASN A 105 3.02 -11.37 -1.74
CA ASN A 105 1.85 -11.56 -2.62
C ASN A 105 2.11 -10.97 -4.01
N LYS A 106 2.55 -9.71 -4.06
CA LYS A 106 2.87 -9.03 -5.32
C LYS A 106 3.99 -9.74 -6.07
N MET A 107 5.04 -10.14 -5.35
CA MET A 107 6.17 -10.87 -5.94
C MET A 107 5.72 -12.20 -6.54
N GLN A 108 4.94 -12.99 -5.81
CA GLN A 108 4.47 -14.29 -6.31
C GLN A 108 3.62 -14.17 -7.58
N LEU A 109 2.76 -13.15 -7.66
CA LEU A 109 1.96 -12.88 -8.85
C LEU A 109 2.86 -12.45 -10.03
N LEU A 110 3.77 -11.50 -9.81
CA LEU A 110 4.67 -11.00 -10.86
C LEU A 110 5.67 -12.05 -11.34
N ARG A 111 6.04 -13.04 -10.51
CA ARG A 111 6.92 -14.14 -10.93
C ARG A 111 6.40 -14.90 -12.15
N ARG A 112 5.07 -14.95 -12.34
CA ARG A 112 4.45 -15.63 -13.50
C ARG A 112 4.69 -14.91 -14.83
N TYR A 113 5.05 -13.63 -14.77
CA TYR A 113 5.21 -12.75 -15.93
C TYR A 113 6.68 -12.43 -16.23
N LEU A 114 7.55 -12.51 -15.22
CA LEU A 114 8.94 -12.09 -15.30
C LEU A 114 9.89 -13.28 -15.46
N ASN A 115 10.94 -13.08 -16.27
CA ASN A 115 12.06 -14.01 -16.32
C ASN A 115 12.88 -13.96 -15.02
N ASP A 116 13.91 -14.81 -14.91
CA ASP A 116 14.66 -14.97 -13.66
C ASP A 116 15.44 -13.72 -13.26
N ASP A 117 16.05 -13.02 -14.21
CA ASP A 117 16.83 -11.80 -13.95
C ASP A 117 15.92 -10.62 -13.57
N GLU A 118 14.82 -10.43 -14.31
CA GLU A 118 13.79 -9.42 -14.02
C GLU A 118 13.20 -9.64 -12.63
N TYR A 119 12.87 -10.89 -12.31
CA TYR A 119 12.30 -11.24 -11.01
C TYR A 119 13.31 -11.06 -9.88
N ALA A 120 14.58 -11.46 -10.07
CA ALA A 120 15.62 -11.28 -9.06
C ALA A 120 15.81 -9.80 -8.72
N PHE A 121 15.87 -8.93 -9.75
CA PHE A 121 15.96 -7.48 -9.55
C PHE A 121 14.74 -6.93 -8.79
N LEU A 122 13.53 -7.35 -9.18
CA LEU A 122 12.30 -6.96 -8.50
C LEU A 122 12.29 -7.41 -7.04
N TYR A 123 12.68 -8.66 -6.79
CA TYR A 123 12.67 -9.29 -5.47
C TYR A 123 13.60 -8.56 -4.49
N GLU A 124 14.77 -8.12 -4.98
CA GLU A 124 15.72 -7.38 -4.17
C GLU A 124 15.25 -5.96 -3.88
N ASN A 125 14.62 -5.29 -4.86
CA ASN A 125 14.43 -3.84 -4.81
C ASN A 125 13.03 -3.39 -4.38
N TYR A 126 11.98 -4.19 -4.61
CA TYR A 126 10.61 -3.81 -4.22
C TYR A 126 10.44 -3.52 -2.72
N PRO A 127 10.97 -4.33 -1.79
CA PRO A 127 10.83 -4.08 -0.35
C PRO A 127 11.43 -2.73 0.08
N LYS A 128 12.48 -2.25 -0.61
CA LYS A 128 13.15 -0.98 -0.32
C LYS A 128 12.27 0.23 -0.63
N GLN A 129 11.24 0.07 -1.46
CA GLN A 129 10.35 1.16 -1.90
C GLN A 129 9.03 1.21 -1.14
N MET A 130 8.73 0.24 -0.27
CA MET A 130 7.40 0.06 0.30
C MET A 130 6.88 1.28 1.08
N SER A 131 7.74 1.90 1.89
CA SER A 131 7.37 3.07 2.69
C SER A 131 7.09 4.33 1.86
N ALA A 132 7.56 4.38 0.61
CA ALA A 132 7.38 5.54 -0.26
C ALA A 132 6.03 5.55 -0.99
N TRP A 133 5.31 4.42 -1.05
CA TRP A 133 4.03 4.33 -1.75
C TRP A 133 2.88 5.08 -1.04
N PRO A 134 2.60 4.85 0.25
CA PRO A 134 1.49 5.52 0.94
C PRO A 134 1.46 7.05 0.82
N PRO A 135 2.58 7.79 1.05
CA PRO A 135 2.58 9.24 0.88
C PRO A 135 2.35 9.67 -0.57
N LEU A 136 2.88 8.96 -1.56
CA LEU A 136 2.64 9.27 -2.97
C LEU A 136 1.17 9.06 -3.36
N ILE A 137 0.58 7.95 -2.93
CA ILE A 137 -0.83 7.62 -3.23
C ILE A 137 -1.75 8.68 -2.62
N ALA A 138 -1.44 9.16 -1.42
CA ALA A 138 -2.17 10.24 -0.78
C ALA A 138 -2.05 11.57 -1.52
N ASP A 139 -0.84 11.96 -1.93
CA ASP A 139 -0.63 13.17 -2.73
C ASP A 139 -1.40 13.11 -4.07
N MET A 140 -1.42 11.94 -4.72
CA MET A 140 -2.17 11.72 -5.96
C MET A 140 -3.68 11.78 -5.75
N ARG A 141 -4.19 11.15 -4.68
CA ARG A 141 -5.62 11.20 -4.30
C ARG A 141 -6.06 12.65 -4.09
N ARG A 142 -5.28 13.41 -3.32
CA ARG A 142 -5.55 14.82 -3.04
C ARG A 142 -5.56 15.66 -4.31
N ALA A 143 -4.60 15.44 -5.21
CA ALA A 143 -4.58 16.13 -6.50
C ALA A 143 -5.84 15.83 -7.34
N MET A 144 -6.25 14.56 -7.39
CA MET A 144 -7.47 14.14 -8.09
C MET A 144 -8.73 14.78 -7.48
N GLU A 145 -8.87 14.79 -6.16
CA GLU A 145 -10.01 15.38 -5.44
C GLU A 145 -10.07 16.91 -5.57
N GLN A 146 -8.91 17.57 -5.70
CA GLN A 146 -8.82 19.01 -6.00
C GLN A 146 -9.12 19.34 -7.47
N GLY A 147 -9.38 18.34 -8.32
CA GLY A 147 -9.64 18.54 -9.73
C GLY A 147 -8.42 18.92 -10.55
N ILE A 148 -7.20 18.61 -10.07
CA ILE A 148 -5.97 18.84 -10.83
C ILE A 148 -6.01 17.93 -12.07
N ALA A 149 -5.92 18.55 -13.25
CA ALA A 149 -5.90 17.82 -14.51
C ALA A 149 -4.62 16.96 -14.58
N PRO A 150 -4.71 15.68 -14.98
CA PRO A 150 -3.55 14.78 -15.02
C PRO A 150 -2.48 15.23 -16.02
N GLU A 151 -2.84 15.99 -17.06
CA GLU A 151 -1.91 16.58 -18.02
C GLU A 151 -1.32 17.93 -17.58
N SER A 152 -1.68 18.43 -16.41
CA SER A 152 -1.20 19.73 -15.93
C SER A 152 0.27 19.70 -15.49
N ALA A 153 0.87 20.89 -15.42
CA ALA A 153 2.19 21.06 -14.83
C ALA A 153 2.23 20.63 -13.35
N ASP A 154 1.11 20.75 -12.63
CA ASP A 154 1.00 20.38 -11.21
C ASP A 154 0.91 18.86 -10.99
N ALA A 155 0.37 18.11 -11.95
CA ALA A 155 0.35 16.65 -11.92
C ALA A 155 1.69 16.02 -12.32
N ARG A 156 2.52 16.73 -13.09
CA ARG A 156 3.79 16.22 -13.63
C ARG A 156 4.76 15.69 -12.55
N PRO A 157 4.99 16.37 -11.41
CA PRO A 157 5.86 15.86 -10.35
C PRO A 157 5.36 14.55 -9.73
N LEU A 158 4.04 14.36 -9.64
CA LEU A 158 3.45 13.12 -9.10
C LEU A 158 3.69 11.95 -10.06
N ALA A 159 3.49 12.15 -11.36
CA ALA A 159 3.82 11.15 -12.39
C ALA A 159 5.32 10.82 -12.40
N GLN A 160 6.19 11.82 -12.23
CA GLN A 160 7.64 11.59 -12.13
C GLN A 160 8.03 10.78 -10.90
N ARG A 161 7.47 11.10 -9.73
CA ARG A 161 7.69 10.32 -8.49
C ARG A 161 7.19 8.88 -8.64
N TRP A 162 6.02 8.69 -9.25
CA TRP A 162 5.50 7.36 -9.56
C TRP A 162 6.46 6.57 -10.44
N MET A 163 6.90 7.15 -11.55
CA MET A 163 7.85 6.50 -12.47
C MET A 163 9.19 6.20 -11.79
N ALA A 164 9.68 7.10 -10.93
CA ALA A 164 10.90 6.87 -10.18
C ALA A 164 10.77 5.67 -9.22
N LEU A 165 9.68 5.57 -8.45
CA LEU A 165 9.42 4.42 -7.57
C LEU A 165 9.24 3.12 -8.37
N PHE A 166 8.53 3.20 -9.50
CA PHE A 166 8.34 2.06 -10.38
C PHE A 166 9.66 1.56 -10.94
N CYS A 167 10.47 2.44 -11.55
CA CYS A 167 11.78 2.07 -12.09
C CYS A 167 12.75 1.59 -11.00
N ALA A 168 12.64 2.09 -9.77
CA ALA A 168 13.50 1.68 -8.67
C ALA A 168 13.39 0.17 -8.34
N TYR A 169 12.25 -0.47 -8.61
CA TYR A 169 12.10 -1.92 -8.45
C TYR A 169 11.94 -2.69 -9.77
N ALA A 170 11.57 -2.04 -10.87
CA ALA A 170 11.35 -2.68 -12.16
C ALA A 170 12.52 -2.51 -13.15
N GLY A 171 13.54 -1.71 -12.81
CA GLY A 171 14.60 -1.31 -13.72
C GLY A 171 14.09 -0.32 -14.77
N ASN A 172 14.83 -0.15 -15.87
CA ASN A 172 14.50 0.78 -16.96
C ASN A 172 14.21 0.06 -18.29
N ASP A 173 14.09 -1.26 -18.30
CA ASP A 173 13.78 -2.02 -19.53
C ASP A 173 12.28 -1.88 -19.88
N PRO A 174 11.95 -1.29 -21.06
CA PRO A 174 10.56 -1.18 -21.51
C PRO A 174 9.83 -2.52 -21.63
N GLN A 175 10.54 -3.62 -21.89
CA GLN A 175 9.93 -4.96 -21.97
C GLN A 175 9.48 -5.44 -20.59
N THR A 176 10.30 -5.26 -19.56
CA THR A 176 9.94 -5.56 -18.18
C THR A 176 8.76 -4.70 -17.72
N HIS A 177 8.77 -3.41 -18.06
CA HIS A 177 7.67 -2.50 -17.76
C HIS A 177 6.35 -2.96 -18.40
N ALA A 178 6.39 -3.40 -19.65
CA ALA A 178 5.21 -3.93 -20.35
C ALA A 178 4.65 -5.20 -19.69
N LYS A 179 5.52 -6.11 -19.23
CA LYS A 179 5.11 -7.33 -18.49
C LYS A 179 4.44 -7.00 -17.15
N ILE A 180 5.00 -6.07 -16.38
CA ILE A 180 4.42 -5.67 -15.10
C ILE A 180 3.07 -4.99 -15.31
N ARG A 181 2.95 -4.12 -16.34
CA ARG A 181 1.68 -3.49 -16.69
C ARG A 181 0.63 -4.54 -17.10
N LEU A 182 1.00 -5.52 -17.92
CA LEU A 182 0.11 -6.63 -18.29
C LEU A 182 -0.35 -7.39 -17.03
N ALA A 183 0.56 -7.70 -16.10
CA ALA A 183 0.19 -8.35 -14.86
C ALA A 183 -0.80 -7.52 -14.03
N MET A 184 -0.62 -6.21 -13.94
CA MET A 184 -1.56 -5.30 -13.25
C MET A 184 -2.93 -5.22 -13.95
N GLU A 185 -2.99 -5.41 -15.27
CA GLU A 185 -4.24 -5.47 -16.03
C GLU A 185 -4.97 -6.81 -15.86
N GLU A 186 -4.23 -7.93 -15.78
CA GLU A 186 -4.79 -9.28 -15.69
C GLU A 186 -5.05 -9.77 -14.26
N GLN A 187 -4.39 -9.20 -13.25
CA GLN A 187 -4.47 -9.62 -11.85
C GLN A 187 -4.99 -8.47 -10.97
N PRO A 188 -6.33 -8.30 -10.83
CA PRO A 188 -6.93 -7.30 -9.96
C PRO A 188 -6.45 -7.39 -8.49
N GLU A 189 -5.96 -8.55 -8.06
CA GLU A 189 -5.37 -8.77 -6.75
C GLU A 189 -4.14 -7.90 -6.50
N LEU A 190 -3.45 -7.41 -7.54
CA LEU A 190 -2.28 -6.53 -7.41
C LEU A 190 -2.62 -5.12 -6.92
N SER A 191 -3.87 -4.69 -7.01
CA SER A 191 -4.32 -3.38 -6.51
C SER A 191 -5.04 -3.46 -5.16
N GLN A 192 -5.37 -4.65 -4.66
CA GLN A 192 -6.04 -4.81 -3.37
C GLN A 192 -5.14 -4.40 -2.20
N GLY A 193 -5.68 -3.67 -1.22
CA GLY A 193 -4.91 -3.25 -0.04
C GLY A 193 -3.84 -2.20 -0.37
N THR A 194 -4.01 -1.46 -1.48
CA THR A 194 -3.05 -0.44 -1.92
C THR A 194 -3.64 0.96 -2.01
N TRP A 195 -4.93 1.19 -1.73
CA TRP A 195 -5.61 2.48 -1.90
C TRP A 195 -5.55 3.03 -3.34
N LEU A 196 -5.16 2.18 -4.31
CA LEU A 196 -5.16 2.46 -5.75
C LEU A 196 -6.43 1.90 -6.39
N ASP A 197 -7.53 2.62 -6.20
CA ASP A 197 -8.78 2.35 -6.91
C ASP A 197 -8.67 2.72 -8.41
N GLU A 198 -9.64 2.23 -9.20
CA GLU A 198 -9.63 2.43 -10.65
C GLU A 198 -9.65 3.92 -11.07
N PRO A 199 -10.42 4.82 -10.43
CA PRO A 199 -10.35 6.25 -10.73
C PRO A 199 -8.95 6.84 -10.57
N LEU A 200 -8.25 6.53 -9.48
CA LEU A 200 -6.90 7.03 -9.24
C LEU A 200 -5.89 6.43 -10.22
N LEU A 201 -6.03 5.13 -10.54
CA LEU A 201 -5.21 4.49 -11.57
C LEU A 201 -5.43 5.11 -12.95
N GLN A 202 -6.67 5.46 -13.30
CA GLN A 202 -6.98 6.12 -14.57
C GLN A 202 -6.35 7.52 -14.63
N TRP A 203 -6.48 8.31 -13.55
CA TRP A 203 -5.85 9.63 -13.44
C TRP A 203 -4.32 9.52 -13.60
N LEU A 204 -3.69 8.57 -12.93
CA LEU A 204 -2.26 8.30 -13.03
C LEU A 204 -1.84 7.91 -14.46
N ARG A 205 -2.58 6.99 -15.10
CA ARG A 205 -2.28 6.54 -16.48
C ARG A 205 -2.26 7.72 -17.45
N GLN A 206 -3.18 8.68 -17.30
CA GLN A 206 -3.21 9.91 -18.12
C GLN A 206 -1.99 10.79 -17.84
N ALA A 207 -1.65 11.00 -16.56
CA ALA A 207 -0.50 11.82 -16.16
C ALA A 207 0.83 11.25 -16.67
N VAL A 208 1.04 9.93 -16.55
CA VAL A 208 2.23 9.24 -17.07
C VAL A 208 2.26 9.27 -18.60
N ALA A 209 1.13 9.08 -19.28
CA ALA A 209 1.07 9.17 -20.74
C ALA A 209 1.38 10.58 -21.25
N HIS A 210 0.98 11.62 -20.52
CA HIS A 210 1.38 12.99 -20.82
C HIS A 210 2.87 13.21 -20.58
N LEU A 211 3.40 12.76 -19.43
CA LEU A 211 4.83 12.82 -19.12
C LEU A 211 5.69 12.21 -20.21
N ASN A 212 5.35 10.99 -20.67
CA ASN A 212 6.13 10.26 -21.68
C ASN A 212 6.08 10.90 -23.09
N ARG A 213 5.06 11.71 -23.39
CA ARG A 213 4.97 12.46 -24.65
C ARG A 213 5.83 13.73 -24.65
N HIS A 214 6.26 14.18 -23.47
CA HIS A 214 6.97 15.44 -23.24
C HIS A 214 8.26 15.25 -22.41
N ALA A 215 8.78 14.02 -22.36
CA ALA A 215 10.08 13.64 -21.80
C ALA A 215 11.13 13.58 -22.92
#